data_AF-A0A6B0HGP0-F1
#
_entry.id   AF-A0A6B0HGP0-F1
#
_cell.length_a   1.000
_cell.length_b   1.000
_cell.length_c   1.000
_cell.angle_alpha   90.00
_cell.angle_beta   90.00
_cell.angle_gamma   90.00
#
_symmetry.space_group_name_H-M   'P 1'
#
loop_
_entity.id
_entity.type
_entity.pdbx_description
1 polymer ?
#
loop_
_entity_poly.entity_id
_entity_poly.type
_entity_poly.pdbx_seq_one_letter_code
_entity_poly.pdbx_strand_id
1 'polypeptide(L)'
;MATGLLTSAAAEQIVTTCRTAIGDSLRSVTYFTRDDYEQVYLREDLERDADLSTFIGHEWRGFKTAQTAYEGSELGDYNYTIRVFDNGFLIRVTSESDGVFVTTDGLTVKDFEEVATAISSFLESREVS
;
A
#
# COMPACT_ATOMS: atom_id res chain seq x y z
N MET A 1 -1.28 -1.15 -17.90
CA MET A 1 -2.71 -0.97 -18.19
C MET A 1 -3.47 -1.24 -16.90
N ALA A 2 -4.64 -0.64 -16.65
CA ALA A 2 -5.45 -1.01 -15.49
C ALA A 2 -5.84 -2.48 -15.63
N THR A 3 -5.32 -3.34 -14.76
CA THR A 3 -5.51 -4.79 -14.81
C THR A 3 -6.88 -5.21 -14.30
N GLY A 4 -7.67 -4.27 -13.78
CA GLY A 4 -9.04 -4.51 -13.32
C GLY A 4 -9.06 -5.35 -12.04
N LEU A 5 -8.00 -5.25 -11.23
CA LEU A 5 -7.86 -5.99 -9.99
C LEU A 5 -8.82 -5.48 -8.91
N LEU A 6 -9.22 -4.22 -9.01
CA LEU A 6 -10.25 -3.61 -8.19
C LEU A 6 -11.41 -3.13 -9.07
N THR A 7 -12.63 -3.21 -8.52
CA THR A 7 -13.77 -2.50 -9.09
C THR A 7 -13.50 -0.99 -9.04
N SER A 8 -14.07 -0.22 -9.95
CA SER A 8 -13.88 1.24 -9.95
C SER A 8 -14.30 1.88 -8.61
N ALA A 9 -15.35 1.35 -7.98
CA ALA A 9 -15.79 1.80 -6.66
C ALA A 9 -14.75 1.50 -5.57
N ALA A 10 -14.16 0.30 -5.55
CA ALA A 10 -13.12 -0.06 -4.58
C ALA A 10 -11.83 0.76 -4.80
N ALA A 11 -11.45 0.99 -6.06
CA ALA A 11 -10.33 1.85 -6.40
C ALA A 11 -10.55 3.31 -5.94
N GLU A 12 -11.74 3.86 -6.17
CA GLU A 12 -12.09 5.20 -5.70
C GLU A 12 -12.11 5.28 -4.16
N GLN A 13 -12.63 4.24 -3.50
CA GLN A 13 -12.69 4.17 -2.05
C GLN A 13 -11.29 4.18 -1.42
N ILE A 14 -10.36 3.33 -1.88
CA ILE A 14 -9.00 3.31 -1.29
C ILE A 14 -8.26 4.61 -1.53
N VAL A 15 -8.43 5.25 -2.70
CA VAL A 15 -7.84 6.56 -2.98
C VAL A 15 -8.41 7.64 -2.07
N THR A 16 -9.72 7.64 -1.86
CA THR A 16 -10.41 8.57 -0.95
C THR A 16 -9.94 8.38 0.49
N THR A 17 -9.80 7.13 0.94
CA THR A 17 -9.26 6.79 2.25
C THR A 17 -7.84 7.32 2.42
N CYS A 18 -6.94 7.06 1.46
CA CYS A 18 -5.57 7.54 1.51
C CYS A 18 -5.50 9.07 1.47
N ARG A 19 -6.31 9.74 0.64
CA ARG A 19 -6.37 11.20 0.57
C ARG A 19 -6.91 11.83 1.85
N THR A 20 -7.86 11.19 2.52
CA THR A 20 -8.41 11.68 3.79
C THR A 20 -7.35 11.64 4.90
N ALA A 21 -6.51 10.60 4.90
CA ALA A 21 -5.47 10.43 5.91
C ALA A 21 -4.18 11.22 5.60
N ILE A 22 -3.79 11.37 4.34
CA ILE A 22 -2.49 11.93 3.93
C ILE A 22 -2.61 13.35 3.36
N GLY A 23 -3.76 13.69 2.79
CA GLY A 23 -3.96 14.96 2.08
C GLY A 23 -3.13 15.06 0.80
N ASP A 24 -2.69 16.29 0.49
CA ASP A 24 -1.96 16.64 -0.75
C ASP A 24 -0.56 16.02 -0.84
N SER A 25 -0.01 15.53 0.27
CA SER A 25 1.27 14.80 0.30
C SER A 25 1.16 13.42 -0.36
N LEU A 26 -0.04 12.93 -0.67
CA LEU A 26 -0.23 11.64 -1.32
C LEU A 26 0.29 11.66 -2.75
N ARG A 27 1.29 10.80 -3.02
CA ARG A 27 1.95 10.70 -4.32
C ARG A 27 1.39 9.58 -5.19
N SER A 28 1.24 8.38 -4.64
CA SER A 28 0.68 7.25 -5.38
C SER A 28 -0.03 6.27 -4.47
N VAL A 29 -1.02 5.57 -5.02
CA VAL A 29 -1.65 4.41 -4.41
C VAL A 29 -1.62 3.27 -5.43
N THR A 30 -1.02 2.16 -5.03
CA THR A 30 -0.91 0.96 -5.86
C THR A 30 -1.46 -0.23 -5.09
N TYR A 31 -2.51 -0.83 -5.63
CA TYR A 31 -3.00 -2.12 -5.18
C TYR A 31 -2.17 -3.23 -5.81
N PHE A 32 -1.93 -4.32 -5.09
CA PHE A 32 -1.23 -5.48 -5.63
C PHE A 32 -1.78 -6.77 -5.04
N THR A 33 -1.71 -7.81 -5.84
CA THR A 33 -1.94 -9.20 -5.46
C THR A 33 -0.63 -9.97 -5.58
N ARG A 34 -0.68 -11.28 -5.37
CA ARG A 34 0.47 -12.17 -5.55
C ARG A 34 1.08 -12.07 -6.96
N ASP A 35 0.26 -11.90 -7.98
CA ASP A 35 0.65 -12.13 -9.37
C ASP A 35 0.53 -10.87 -10.24
N ASP A 36 -0.13 -9.81 -9.74
CA ASP A 36 -0.43 -8.61 -10.51
C ASP A 36 -0.51 -7.36 -9.61
N TYR A 37 -0.42 -6.17 -10.19
CA TYR A 37 -0.59 -4.89 -9.50
C TYR A 37 -1.30 -3.85 -10.37
N GLU A 38 -2.01 -2.94 -9.70
CA GLU A 38 -2.74 -1.85 -10.31
C GLU A 38 -2.47 -0.54 -9.56
N GLN A 39 -1.86 0.41 -10.25
CA GLN A 39 -1.74 1.77 -9.73
C GLN A 39 -3.05 2.52 -9.98
N VAL A 40 -3.83 2.69 -8.90
CA VAL A 40 -5.15 3.31 -8.88
C VAL A 40 -5.10 4.83 -8.70
N TYR A 41 -3.97 5.35 -8.21
CA TYR A 41 -3.73 6.79 -8.13
C TYR A 41 -2.26 7.12 -8.33
N LEU A 42 -2.03 8.22 -9.05
CA LEU A 42 -0.74 8.89 -9.19
C LEU A 42 -1.01 10.40 -9.23
N ARG A 43 -0.24 11.15 -8.45
CA ARG A 43 -0.31 12.62 -8.45
C ARG A 43 0.14 13.16 -9.81
N GLU A 44 -0.51 14.23 -10.26
CA GLU A 44 -0.38 14.77 -11.62
C GLU A 44 1.02 15.26 -12.02
N ASP A 45 1.83 15.64 -11.04
CA ASP A 45 3.22 16.08 -11.19
C ASP A 45 4.23 14.92 -11.28
N LEU A 46 3.77 13.68 -11.11
CA LEU A 46 4.63 12.50 -11.10
C LEU A 46 4.44 11.66 -12.37
N GLU A 47 5.55 11.16 -12.89
CA GLU A 47 5.51 10.17 -13.97
C GLU A 47 5.31 8.77 -13.40
N ARG A 48 4.67 7.89 -14.18
CA ARG A 48 4.44 6.50 -13.77
C ARG A 48 5.79 5.81 -13.59
N ASP A 49 6.14 5.57 -12.34
CA ASP A 49 7.45 5.02 -12.01
C ASP A 49 7.60 3.61 -12.58
N ALA A 50 8.56 3.43 -13.51
CA ALA A 50 8.86 2.14 -14.11
C ALA A 50 9.41 1.14 -13.07
N ASP A 51 10.02 1.65 -11.99
CA ASP A 51 10.60 0.84 -10.92
C ASP A 51 9.56 0.23 -9.99
N LEU A 52 8.33 0.76 -9.93
CA LEU A 52 7.25 0.16 -9.13
C LEU A 52 7.01 -1.31 -9.50
N SER A 53 7.09 -1.64 -10.79
CA SER A 53 6.89 -3.01 -11.29
C SER A 53 7.96 -3.99 -10.78
N THR A 54 9.23 -3.58 -10.85
CA THR A 54 10.38 -4.32 -10.33
C THR A 54 10.33 -4.41 -8.80
N PHE A 55 9.96 -3.32 -8.14
CA PHE A 55 9.87 -3.21 -6.69
C PHE A 55 8.80 -4.15 -6.13
N ILE A 56 7.58 -4.13 -6.66
CA ILE A 56 6.46 -4.95 -6.17
C ILE A 56 6.80 -6.45 -6.25
N GLY A 57 7.41 -6.89 -7.36
CA GLY A 57 7.79 -8.29 -7.55
C GLY A 57 8.87 -8.78 -6.56
N HIS A 58 9.85 -7.94 -6.24
CA HIS A 58 10.88 -8.25 -5.24
C HIS A 58 10.32 -8.21 -3.80
N GLU A 59 9.46 -7.25 -3.52
CA GLU A 59 8.92 -6.99 -2.18
C GLU A 59 7.90 -8.03 -1.71
N TRP A 60 7.09 -8.59 -2.61
CA TRP A 60 6.10 -9.61 -2.26
C TRP A 60 6.73 -10.86 -1.64
N ARG A 61 7.82 -11.37 -2.23
CA ARG A 61 8.53 -12.54 -1.68
C ARG A 61 9.16 -12.22 -0.32
N GLY A 62 9.78 -11.05 -0.19
CA GLY A 62 10.40 -10.62 1.07
C GLY A 62 9.39 -10.50 2.20
N PHE A 63 8.16 -10.06 1.90
CA PHE A 63 7.11 -9.91 2.90
C PHE A 63 6.54 -11.24 3.40
N LYS A 64 6.17 -12.19 2.51
CA LYS A 64 5.67 -13.50 2.99
C LYS A 64 6.67 -14.18 3.91
N THR A 65 7.95 -14.08 3.58
CA THR A 65 9.02 -14.59 4.45
C THR A 65 9.08 -13.85 5.78
N ALA A 66 8.93 -12.51 5.78
CA ALA A 66 8.91 -11.73 7.01
C ALA A 66 7.69 -12.06 7.90
N GLN A 67 6.48 -12.11 7.34
CA GLN A 67 5.26 -12.42 8.10
C GLN A 67 5.37 -13.80 8.77
N THR A 68 5.77 -14.83 8.03
CA THR A 68 6.01 -16.17 8.60
C THR A 68 7.16 -16.17 9.63
N ALA A 69 8.18 -15.34 9.46
CA ALA A 69 9.30 -15.26 10.40
C ALA A 69 8.93 -14.55 11.73
N TYR A 70 7.94 -13.65 11.70
CA TYR A 70 7.46 -12.93 12.88
C TYR A 70 6.18 -13.54 13.48
N GLU A 71 5.62 -14.59 12.86
CA GLU A 71 4.48 -15.33 13.40
C GLU A 71 4.84 -15.94 14.77
N GLY A 72 4.04 -15.64 15.80
CA GLY A 72 4.30 -16.07 17.17
C GLY A 72 5.42 -15.31 17.87
N SER A 73 5.87 -14.18 17.33
CA SER A 73 6.81 -13.27 18.00
C SER A 73 6.18 -12.63 19.25
N GLU A 74 7.01 -12.34 20.27
CA GLU A 74 6.62 -11.53 21.43
C GLU A 74 6.21 -10.10 21.06
N LEU A 75 6.51 -9.66 19.84
CA LEU A 75 6.12 -8.36 19.30
C LEU A 75 4.67 -8.33 18.78
N GLY A 76 4.00 -9.47 18.71
CA GLY A 76 2.64 -9.60 18.17
C GLY A 76 2.59 -9.67 16.64
N ASP A 77 1.39 -9.46 16.10
CA ASP A 77 1.14 -9.60 14.66
C ASP A 77 1.84 -8.52 13.83
N TYR A 78 2.30 -8.91 12.65
CA TYR A 78 2.95 -8.02 11.71
C TYR A 78 1.92 -7.13 10.98
N ASN A 79 1.84 -5.85 11.35
CA ASN A 79 0.82 -4.93 10.83
C ASN A 79 1.19 -4.27 9.48
N TYR A 80 2.28 -3.50 9.44
CA TYR A 80 2.68 -2.74 8.25
C TYR A 80 4.19 -2.43 8.23
N THR A 81 4.69 -2.00 7.08
CA THR A 81 6.10 -1.58 6.91
C THR A 81 6.17 -0.13 6.43
N ILE A 82 7.08 0.66 6.99
CA ILE A 82 7.46 1.98 6.45
C ILE A 82 8.90 1.90 5.93
N ARG A 83 9.13 2.43 4.73
CA ARG A 83 10.47 2.68 4.19
C ARG A 83 10.66 4.17 3.96
N VAL A 84 11.80 4.67 4.40
CA VAL A 84 12.16 6.08 4.33
C VAL A 84 13.18 6.26 3.21
N PHE A 85 12.93 7.21 2.33
CA PHE A 85 13.80 7.64 1.25
C PHE A 85 14.09 9.14 1.42
N ASP A 86 15.19 9.63 0.84
CA ASP A 86 15.52 11.07 0.89
C ASP A 86 14.39 11.95 0.34
N ASN A 87 13.65 11.43 -0.63
CA ASN A 87 12.58 12.14 -1.30
C ASN A 87 11.19 11.74 -0.80
N GLY A 88 11.02 10.96 0.25
CA GLY A 88 9.68 10.62 0.77
C GLY A 88 9.59 9.25 1.42
N PHE A 89 8.36 8.75 1.55
CA PHE A 89 8.07 7.54 2.30
C PHE A 89 7.26 6.56 1.47
N LEU A 90 7.49 5.28 1.70
CA LEU A 90 6.68 4.19 1.20
C LEU A 90 6.09 3.43 2.38
N ILE A 91 4.76 3.33 2.39
CA ILE A 91 3.99 2.59 3.36
C ILE A 91 3.46 1.36 2.65
N ARG A 92 3.66 0.19 3.26
CA ARG A 92 3.11 -1.07 2.78
C ARG A 92 2.20 -1.65 3.84
N VAL A 93 0.96 -1.94 3.42
CA VAL A 93 -0.04 -2.66 4.21
C VAL A 93 -0.52 -3.84 3.40
N THR A 94 -0.70 -4.98 4.04
CA THR A 94 -0.95 -6.26 3.36
C THR A 94 -1.93 -7.10 4.16
N SER A 95 -2.71 -7.90 3.43
CA SER A 95 -3.51 -8.99 3.95
C SER A 95 -2.87 -10.34 3.53
N GLU A 96 -3.58 -11.45 3.72
CA GLU A 96 -3.13 -12.80 3.35
C GLU A 96 -2.90 -12.97 1.84
N SER A 97 -3.72 -12.30 1.02
CA SER A 97 -3.79 -12.47 -0.45
C SER A 97 -3.25 -11.30 -1.27
N ASP A 98 -3.15 -10.11 -0.70
CA ASP A 98 -2.95 -8.86 -1.44
C ASP A 98 -2.46 -7.73 -0.52
N GLY A 99 -2.23 -6.55 -1.08
CA GLY A 99 -1.89 -5.37 -0.29
C GLY A 99 -1.95 -4.06 -1.07
N VAL A 100 -1.58 -2.98 -0.38
CA VAL A 100 -1.52 -1.63 -0.94
C VAL A 100 -0.18 -0.99 -0.59
N PHE A 101 0.43 -0.38 -1.61
CA PHE A 101 1.55 0.53 -1.47
C PHE A 101 1.07 1.97 -1.57
N VAL A 102 1.49 2.78 -0.61
CA VAL A 102 1.25 4.22 -0.62
C VAL A 102 2.57 4.94 -0.56
N THR A 103 2.76 5.93 -1.44
CA THR A 103 3.91 6.83 -1.39
C THR A 103 3.49 8.24 -1.03
N THR A 104 4.34 8.96 -0.30
CA THR A 104 4.07 10.31 0.20
C THR A 104 5.35 11.14 0.32
N ASP A 105 5.26 12.47 0.19
CA ASP A 105 6.39 13.41 0.39
C ASP A 105 6.87 13.43 1.84
N GLY A 106 5.95 13.59 2.78
CA GLY A 106 6.26 13.81 4.19
C GLY A 106 5.06 13.55 5.07
N LEU A 107 5.24 12.71 6.08
CA LEU A 107 4.24 12.38 7.10
C LEU A 107 4.89 12.30 8.47
N THR A 108 4.11 12.54 9.51
CA THR A 108 4.53 12.24 10.88
C THR A 108 4.31 10.76 11.20
N VAL A 109 4.94 10.27 12.27
CA VAL A 109 4.76 8.89 12.73
C VAL A 109 3.30 8.55 13.00
N LYS A 110 2.54 9.51 13.54
CA LYS A 110 1.11 9.34 13.84
C LYS A 110 0.28 9.15 12.57
N ASP A 111 0.60 9.90 11.52
CA ASP A 111 -0.12 9.79 10.25
C ASP A 111 0.07 8.41 9.61
N PHE A 112 1.24 7.78 9.80
CA PHE A 112 1.47 6.43 9.27
C PHE A 112 0.57 5.37 9.90
N GLU A 113 0.31 5.45 11.21
CA GLU A 113 -0.57 4.52 11.90
C GLU A 113 -2.03 4.69 11.45
N GLU A 114 -2.49 5.93 11.28
CA GLU A 114 -3.84 6.24 10.80
C GLU A 114 -4.04 5.74 9.37
N VAL A 115 -3.06 5.98 8.48
CA VAL A 115 -3.05 5.44 7.12
C VAL A 115 -3.07 3.93 7.12
N ALA A 116 -2.21 3.29 7.89
CA ALA A 116 -2.11 1.84 7.91
C ALA A 116 -3.40 1.17 8.40
N THR A 117 -4.00 1.73 9.45
CA THR A 117 -5.28 1.26 10.00
C THR A 117 -6.40 1.42 8.98
N ALA A 118 -6.48 2.57 8.33
CA ALA A 118 -7.51 2.86 7.34
C ALA A 118 -7.39 1.94 6.10
N ILE A 119 -6.16 1.67 5.65
CA ILE A 119 -5.90 0.72 4.58
C ILE A 119 -6.24 -0.70 5.02
N SER A 120 -5.82 -1.15 6.20
CA SER A 120 -6.15 -2.50 6.71
C SER A 120 -7.66 -2.72 6.72
N SER A 121 -8.41 -1.76 7.28
CA SER A 121 -9.87 -1.81 7.30
C SER A 121 -10.48 -1.89 5.90
N PHE A 122 -9.89 -1.20 4.91
CA PHE A 122 -10.28 -1.36 3.51
C PHE A 122 -9.96 -2.77 2.96
N LEU A 123 -8.78 -3.32 3.27
CA LEU A 123 -8.40 -4.67 2.82
C LEU A 123 -9.36 -5.75 3.38
N GLU A 124 -9.81 -5.57 4.62
CA GLU A 124 -10.70 -6.49 5.34
C GLU A 124 -12.17 -6.37 4.92
N SER A 125 -12.62 -5.16 4.55
CA SER A 125 -14.04 -4.88 4.26
C SER A 125 -14.43 -5.04 2.80
N ARG A 126 -13.48 -5.08 1.87
CA ARG A 126 -13.80 -5.12 0.44
C ARG A 126 -14.24 -6.51 -0.02
N GLU A 127 -15.19 -6.52 -0.95
CA GLU A 127 -15.49 -7.71 -1.75
C GLU A 127 -14.42 -7.85 -2.84
N VAL A 128 -13.68 -8.95 -2.82
CA VAL A 128 -12.72 -9.31 -3.88
C VAL A 128 -13.53 -9.76 -5.10
N SER A 129 -13.28 -9.17 -6.27
CA SER A 129 -14.01 -9.52 -7.51
C SER A 129 -13.62 -10.87 -8.09
#